data_AF-A0A370FMN5-F1
#
_entry.id   AF-A0A370FMN5-F1
#
_cell.length_a   1.000
_cell.length_b   1.000
_cell.length_c   1.000
_cell.angle_alpha   90.00
_cell.angle_beta   90.00
_cell.angle_gamma   90.00
#
_symmetry.space_group_name_H-M   'P 1'
#
loop_
_entity.id
_entity.type
_entity.pdbx_description
1 polymer ?
#
loop_
_entity_poly.entity_id
_entity_poly.type
_entity_poly.pdbx_seq_one_letter_code
_entity_poly.pdbx_strand_id
1 'polypeptide(L)' 'MLLRLFVIALVLANAGYFLWARGDLAGFGLVPASLREREPQRLNTQIRPELLEVRPAPADAPAAPAPEPASSSPAR' A
#
# COMPACT_ATOMS: atom_id res chain seq x y z
N MET A 1 28.89 -19.93 27.82
CA MET A 1 27.87 -20.80 27.19
C MET A 1 26.50 -20.14 27.07
N LEU A 2 25.99 -19.45 28.11
CA LEU A 2 24.67 -18.82 28.11
C LEU A 2 24.47 -17.74 27.02
N LEU A 3 25.46 -16.88 26.78
CA LEU A 3 25.40 -15.84 25.73
C LEU A 3 25.24 -16.43 24.34
N ARG A 4 25.91 -17.55 24.04
CA ARG A 4 25.79 -18.23 22.75
C ARG A 4 24.38 -18.78 22.55
N LEU A 5 23.78 -19.34 23.60
CA LEU A 5 22.39 -19.79 23.57
C LEU A 5 21.42 -18.63 23.35
N PHE A 6 21.65 -17.50 24.03
CA PHE A 6 20.87 -16.27 23.85
C PHE A 6 20.94 -15.73 22.42
N VAL A 7 22.14 -15.68 21.84
CA VAL A 7 22.33 -15.24 20.45
C VAL A 7 21.60 -16.17 19.48
N ILE A 8 21.69 -17.49 19.67
CA ILE A 8 20.96 -18.46 18.84
C ILE A 8 19.45 -18.27 18.97
N ALA A 9 18.94 -18.11 20.18
CA ALA A 9 17.52 -17.86 20.43
C ALA A 9 17.05 -16.56 19.76
N LEU A 10 17.85 -15.49 19.83
CA LEU A 10 17.55 -14.20 19.22
C LEU A 10 17.51 -14.28 17.69
N VAL A 11 18.42 -15.05 17.09
CA VAL A 11 18.44 -15.30 15.64
C VAL A 11 17.20 -16.10 15.22
N LEU A 12 16.84 -17.15 15.96
CA LEU A 12 15.64 -17.94 15.68
C LEU A 12 14.36 -17.10 15.80
N ALA A 13 14.26 -16.26 16.83
CA ALA A 13 13.13 -15.34 16.99
C ALA A 13 13.03 -14.35 15.83
N ASN A 14 14.15 -13.78 15.38
CA ASN A 14 14.18 -12.88 14.21
C ASN A 14 13.78 -13.60 12.92
N ALA A 15 14.30 -14.80 12.67
CA ALA A 15 13.95 -15.58 11.50
C ALA A 15 12.46 -15.95 11.49
N GLY A 16 11.92 -16.42 12.62
CA GLY A 16 10.50 -16.69 12.78
C GLY A 16 9.63 -15.46 12.53
N TYR A 17 10.01 -14.31 13.11
CA TYR A 17 9.34 -13.04 12.87
C TYR A 17 9.39 -12.62 11.40
N PHE A 18 10.52 -12.81 10.72
CA PHE A 18 10.68 -12.46 9.31
C PHE A 18 9.77 -13.28 8.39
N LEU A 19 9.71 -14.61 8.58
CA LEU A 19 8.79 -15.47 7.82
C LEU A 19 7.33 -15.10 8.11
N TRP A 20 7.02 -14.74 9.36
CA TRP A 20 5.68 -14.33 9.77
C TRP A 20 5.26 -13.00 9.15
N ALA A 21 6.15 -12.00 9.15
CA ALA A 21 5.90 -10.69 8.57
C ALA A 21 5.82 -10.72 7.03
N ARG A 22 6.54 -11.64 6.37
CA ARG A 22 6.43 -11.88 4.92
C ARG A 22 5.09 -12.51 4.53
N GLY A 23 4.42 -13.17 5.47
CA GLY A 23 3.20 -13.90 5.22
C GLY A 23 3.42 -15.34 4.76
N ASP A 24 4.64 -15.88 4.88
CA ASP A 24 4.91 -17.31 4.58
C ASP A 24 4.11 -18.24 5.52
N LEU A 25 3.76 -17.73 6.72
CA LEU A 25 2.89 -18.42 7.67
C LEU A 25 1.39 -18.21 7.39
N ALA A 26 1.01 -17.56 6.28
CA ALA A 26 -0.39 -17.30 5.96
C ALA A 26 -1.19 -18.58 5.72
N GLY A 27 -0.54 -19.64 5.20
CA GLY A 27 -1.16 -20.96 5.02
C GLY A 27 -1.49 -21.66 6.34
N PHE A 28 -0.83 -21.28 7.44
CA PHE A 28 -1.07 -21.82 8.78
C PHE A 28 -2.08 -20.99 9.59
N GLY A 29 -2.69 -19.96 9.00
CA GLY A 29 -3.67 -19.09 9.68
C GLY A 29 -3.07 -18.16 10.73
N LEU A 30 -1.73 -18.07 10.81
CA LEU A 30 -1.02 -17.29 11.83
C LEU A 30 -0.80 -15.83 11.43
N VAL A 31 -1.22 -15.40 10.24
CA VAL A 31 -0.97 -14.04 9.74
C VAL A 31 -2.15 -13.12 10.06
N PRO A 32 -1.92 -11.96 10.71
CA PRO A 32 -2.95 -10.94 10.89
C PRO A 32 -3.54 -10.51 9.55
N ALA A 33 -4.87 -10.43 9.46
CA ALA A 33 -5.57 -9.98 8.26
C ALA A 33 -5.05 -8.61 7.74
N SER A 34 -4.56 -7.76 8.65
CA SER A 34 -3.97 -6.45 8.37
C SER A 34 -2.64 -6.46 7.60
N LEU A 35 -1.89 -7.58 7.55
CA LEU A 35 -0.70 -7.69 6.68
C LEU A 35 -1.07 -7.89 5.21
N ARG A 36 -2.24 -8.47 4.93
CA ARG A 36 -2.78 -8.64 3.58
C ARG A 36 -3.47 -7.36 3.10
N GLU A 37 -4.07 -6.61 4.02
CA GLU A 37 -4.76 -5.35 3.76
C GLU A 37 -3.86 -4.16 4.08
N ARG A 38 -2.83 -3.93 3.25
CA ARG A 38 -1.98 -2.76 3.45
C ARG A 38 -2.63 -1.45 3.03
N GLU A 39 -3.80 -1.43 2.36
CA GLU A 39 -4.41 -0.16 1.95
C GLU A 39 -5.89 -0.16 1.44
N PRO A 40 -6.85 -0.98 1.93
CA PRO A 40 -8.25 -0.87 1.46
C PRO A 40 -8.93 0.45 1.87
N GLN A 41 -8.49 1.07 2.97
CA GLN A 41 -9.10 2.30 3.50
C GLN A 41 -8.93 3.51 2.57
N ARG A 42 -7.92 3.48 1.68
CA ARG A 42 -7.71 4.54 0.69
C ARG A 42 -8.76 4.52 -0.43
N LEU A 43 -9.32 3.35 -0.75
CA LEU A 43 -10.35 3.22 -1.78
C LEU A 43 -11.70 3.77 -1.33
N ASN A 44 -12.02 3.69 -0.03
CA ASN A 44 -13.31 4.15 0.47
C ASN A 44 -13.41 5.69 0.58
N THR A 45 -12.28 6.38 0.74
CA THR A 45 -12.26 7.84 0.94
C THR A 45 -11.82 8.62 -0.29
N GLN A 46 -11.13 8.01 -1.27
CA GLN A 46 -10.53 8.78 -2.36
C GLN A 46 -11.48 9.12 -3.51
N ILE A 47 -12.57 8.38 -3.71
CA ILE A 47 -13.47 8.63 -4.83
C ILE A 47 -14.89 8.39 -4.34
N ARG A 48 -15.78 9.38 -4.45
CA ARG A 48 -17.23 9.21 -4.36
C ARG A 48 -17.76 9.01 -5.78
N PRO A 49 -17.61 7.82 -6.39
CA PRO A 49 -17.98 7.61 -7.78
C PRO A 49 -19.47 7.87 -8.02
N GLU A 50 -20.30 7.84 -6.98
CA GLU A 50 -21.73 8.08 -7.03
C GLU A 50 -22.09 9.54 -7.38
N LEU A 51 -21.12 10.45 -7.30
CA LEU A 51 -21.28 11.85 -7.69
C LEU A 51 -20.70 12.16 -9.09
N LEU A 52 -20.05 11.20 -9.76
CA LEU A 52 -19.51 11.42 -11.11
C LEU A 52 -20.56 11.06 -12.17
N GLU A 53 -21.03 12.06 -12.92
CA GLU A 53 -21.83 11.85 -14.14
C GLU A 53 -20.92 11.99 -15.37
N VAL A 54 -20.68 10.89 -16.08
CA VAL A 54 -19.87 10.90 -17.32
C VAL A 54 -20.73 11.46 -18.46
N ARG A 55 -20.46 12.70 -18.86
CA ARG A 55 -21.11 13.32 -20.02
C ARG A 55 -20.32 13.02 -21.29
N PRO A 56 -20.97 12.60 -22.39
CA PRO A 56 -20.30 12.48 -23.67
C PRO A 56 -19.77 13.85 -24.09
N ALA A 57 -18.53 13.88 -24.60
CA ALA A 57 -17.96 15.10 -25.16
C ALA A 57 -18.83 15.58 -26.34
N PRO A 58 -19.19 16.87 -26.41
CA PRO A 58 -19.80 17.43 -27.61
C PRO A 58 -18.92 17.13 -28.82
N ALA A 59 -19.53 16.73 -29.94
CA ALA A 59 -18.80 16.35 -31.17
C ALA A 59 -17.89 17.48 -31.71
N ASP A 60 -18.17 18.74 -31.35
CA ASP A 60 -17.42 19.93 -31.74
C ASP A 60 -16.61 20.56 -30.58
N ALA A 61 -16.31 19.81 -29.51
CA ALA A 61 -15.50 20.33 -28.41
C ALA A 61 -14.06 20.61 -28.91
N PRO A 62 -13.56 21.85 -28.78
CA PRO A 62 -12.19 22.18 -29.16
C PRO A 62 -11.21 21.32 -28.35
N ALA A 63 -10.19 20.76 -29.02
CA ALA A 63 -9.15 20.01 -28.36
C ALA A 63 -8.52 20.86 -27.24
N ALA A 64 -8.58 20.35 -26.00
CA ALA A 64 -8.01 21.03 -24.85
C ALA A 64 -6.49 21.21 -25.05
N PRO A 65 -5.92 22.41 -24.79
CA PRO A 65 -4.49 22.62 -24.94
C PRO A 65 -3.71 21.75 -23.96
N ALA A 66 -2.59 21.21 -24.43
CA ALA A 66 -1.73 20.34 -23.63
C ALA A 66 -1.27 21.06 -22.35
N PRO A 67 -1.38 20.42 -21.18
CA PRO A 67 -0.99 21.06 -19.92
C PRO A 67 0.51 21.36 -19.93
N GLU A 68 0.87 22.63 -19.75
CA GLU A 68 2.25 23.05 -19.53
C GLU A 68 2.79 22.47 -18.21
N PRO A 69 4.06 22.06 -18.16
CA PRO A 69 4.64 21.45 -16.97
C PRO A 69 4.73 22.49 -15.85
N ALA A 70 3.86 22.35 -14.84
CA ALA A 70 3.88 23.18 -13.65
C ALA A 70 5.20 22.96 -12.88
N SER A 71 6.02 24.01 -12.83
CA SER A 71 7.25 24.10 -12.06
C SER A 71 7.00 23.73 -10.59
N SER A 72 7.60 22.62 -10.16
CA SER A 72 7.56 22.17 -8.76
C SER A 72 8.36 23.13 -7.89
N SER A 73 7.70 23.86 -6.99
CA SER A 73 8.38 24.49 -5.86
C SER A 73 8.12 23.65 -4.60
N PRO A 74 9.16 23.22 -3.86
CA PRO A 74 9.02 22.29 -2.76
C PRO A 74 8.44 22.99 -1.52
N ALA A 75 7.45 22.35 -0.93
CA ALA A 75 6.82 22.80 0.32
C ALA A 75 7.84 22.82 1.47
N ARG A 76 7.74 23.85 2.31
CA ARG A 76 8.46 23.97 3.59
C ARG A 76 7.58 23.48 4.73
#